data_AF-A0A3L7MVX2-F1
#
_entry.id   AF-A0A3L7MVX2-F1
#
_cell.length_a   1.000
_cell.length_b   1.000
_cell.length_c   1.000
_cell.angle_alpha   90.00
_cell.angle_beta   90.00
_cell.angle_gamma   90.00
#
_symmetry.space_group_name_H-M   'P 1'
#
loop_
_entity.id
_entity.type
_entity.pdbx_description
1 polymer ?
#
loop_
_entity_poly.entity_id
_entity_poly.type
_entity_poly.pdbx_seq_one_letter_code
_entity_poly.pdbx_strand_id
1 'polypeptide(L)'
;MSETEPNNNKYNPNKNSQFTLMKLLKPLASLELTVVLFVFSLVLVFAGTLAQVDNPIWTAVSDYFRSFYVFIPNQVFARFCQTFRWISPTAQWPGSFPFPGGWTIGGLMLANLLAAHAVRFKFSMKRIGIISIHAGIILLMLGELITG
;
A
#
# COMPACT_ATOMS: atom_id res chain seq x y z
N MET A 1 -30.44 -11.75 -57.25
CA MET A 1 -29.35 -12.57 -56.68
C MET A 1 -28.68 -11.73 -55.61
N SER A 2 -29.13 -11.80 -54.35
CA SER A 2 -28.53 -11.02 -53.26
C SER A 2 -27.35 -11.80 -52.68
N GLU A 3 -26.13 -11.34 -52.97
CA GLU A 3 -24.94 -11.82 -52.27
C GLU A 3 -25.08 -11.50 -50.78
N THR A 4 -25.30 -12.53 -49.97
CA THR A 4 -25.26 -12.45 -48.52
C THR A 4 -23.79 -12.33 -48.10
N GLU A 5 -23.38 -11.17 -47.59
CA GLU A 5 -22.05 -10.99 -47.02
C GLU A 5 -21.77 -11.99 -45.87
N PRO A 6 -20.57 -12.58 -45.80
CA PRO A 6 -20.23 -13.50 -44.73
C PRO A 6 -20.11 -12.76 -43.39
N ASN A 7 -21.02 -13.06 -42.45
CA ASN A 7 -20.99 -12.56 -41.08
C ASN A 7 -19.71 -13.04 -40.37
N ASN A 8 -18.69 -12.18 -40.34
CA ASN A 8 -17.38 -12.46 -39.75
C ASN A 8 -17.30 -12.04 -38.27
N ASN A 9 -18.39 -12.19 -37.51
CA ASN A 9 -18.39 -11.91 -36.08
C ASN A 9 -17.72 -13.07 -35.31
N LYS A 10 -16.39 -13.16 -35.42
CA LYS A 10 -15.57 -14.05 -34.60
C LYS A 10 -15.73 -13.65 -33.13
N TYR A 11 -16.49 -14.46 -32.39
CA TYR A 11 -16.57 -14.37 -30.93
C TYR A 11 -15.14 -14.43 -30.35
N ASN A 12 -14.68 -13.30 -29.77
CA ASN A 12 -13.36 -13.19 -29.16
C ASN A 12 -13.50 -13.31 -27.62
N PRO A 13 -13.26 -14.48 -27.02
CA PRO A 13 -13.44 -14.70 -25.58
C PRO A 13 -12.51 -13.84 -24.70
N ASN A 14 -11.43 -13.29 -25.26
CA ASN A 14 -10.48 -12.42 -24.56
C ASN A 14 -11.09 -11.06 -24.18
N LYS A 15 -12.04 -10.54 -24.98
CA LYS A 15 -12.63 -9.20 -24.78
C LYS A 15 -13.32 -9.06 -23.42
N ASN A 16 -13.93 -10.13 -22.93
CA ASN A 16 -14.69 -10.14 -21.67
C ASN A 16 -13.77 -10.15 -20.44
N SER A 17 -12.60 -10.80 -20.56
CA SER A 17 -11.56 -10.84 -19.51
C SER A 17 -10.87 -9.49 -19.34
N GLN A 18 -10.50 -8.84 -20.46
CA GLN A 18 -9.94 -7.48 -20.46
C GLN A 18 -10.90 -6.47 -19.83
N PHE A 19 -12.19 -6.58 -20.14
CA PHE A 19 -13.21 -5.65 -19.63
C PHE A 19 -13.44 -5.80 -18.11
N THR A 20 -13.38 -7.03 -17.59
CA THR A 20 -13.53 -7.32 -16.16
C THR A 20 -12.31 -6.90 -15.35
N LEU A 21 -11.10 -7.19 -15.86
CA LEU A 21 -9.84 -6.73 -15.26
C LEU A 21 -9.77 -5.20 -15.25
N MET A 22 -10.06 -4.52 -16.36
CA MET A 22 -10.06 -3.06 -16.40
C MET A 22 -11.10 -2.42 -15.47
N LYS A 23 -12.23 -3.10 -15.18
CA LYS A 23 -13.21 -2.66 -14.18
C LYS A 23 -12.72 -2.79 -12.74
N LEU A 24 -11.98 -3.86 -12.41
CA LEU A 24 -11.39 -4.07 -11.09
C LEU A 24 -10.13 -3.22 -10.84
N LEU A 25 -9.31 -3.00 -11.88
CA LEU A 25 -8.09 -2.20 -11.77
C LEU A 25 -8.37 -0.69 -11.72
N LYS A 26 -9.50 -0.22 -12.25
CA LYS A 26 -9.88 1.21 -12.23
C LYS A 26 -9.99 1.82 -10.82
N PRO A 27 -10.74 1.24 -9.87
CA PRO A 27 -10.80 1.77 -8.50
C PRO A 27 -9.46 1.63 -7.76
N LEU A 28 -8.69 0.56 -8.04
CA LEU A 28 -7.34 0.38 -7.50
C LEU A 28 -6.31 1.34 -8.11
N ALA A 29 -6.56 1.96 -9.26
CA ALA A 29 -5.70 2.96 -9.88
C ALA A 29 -6.10 4.41 -9.49
N SER A 30 -6.95 4.57 -8.47
CA SER A 30 -7.44 5.88 -8.04
C SER A 30 -6.43 6.64 -7.20
N LEU A 31 -6.25 7.92 -7.52
CA LEU A 31 -5.45 8.85 -6.70
C LEU A 31 -6.05 9.00 -5.29
N GLU A 32 -7.38 8.89 -5.14
CA GLU A 32 -8.05 8.98 -3.85
C GLU A 32 -7.64 7.85 -2.89
N LEU A 33 -7.56 6.62 -3.40
CA LEU A 33 -7.11 5.46 -2.62
C LEU A 33 -5.67 5.67 -2.15
N THR A 34 -4.81 6.18 -3.04
CA THR A 34 -3.41 6.48 -2.71
C THR A 34 -3.33 7.50 -1.58
N VAL A 35 -4.11 8.58 -1.65
CA VAL A 35 -4.12 9.64 -0.62
C VAL A 35 -4.59 9.09 0.72
N VAL A 36 -5.67 8.30 0.75
CA VAL A 36 -6.19 7.69 1.98
C VAL A 36 -5.14 6.75 2.60
N LEU A 37 -4.55 5.86 1.81
CA LEU A 37 -3.50 4.95 2.28
C LEU A 37 -2.24 5.70 2.74
N PHE A 38 -1.89 6.79 2.08
CA PHE A 38 -0.76 7.63 2.48
C PHE A 38 -1.02 8.30 3.83
N VAL A 39 -2.21 8.84 4.07
CA VAL A 39 -2.59 9.40 5.38
C VAL A 39 -2.54 8.32 6.47
N PHE A 40 -3.05 7.11 6.19
CA PHE A 40 -2.93 6.01 7.14
C PHE A 40 -1.48 5.60 7.42
N SER A 41 -0.63 5.62 6.38
CA SER A 41 0.81 5.38 6.52
C SER A 41 1.47 6.42 7.42
N LEU A 42 1.13 7.70 7.28
CA LEU A 42 1.65 8.77 8.16
C LEU A 42 1.28 8.54 9.63
N VAL A 43 0.02 8.17 9.91
CA VAL A 43 -0.43 7.86 11.28
C VAL A 43 0.29 6.64 11.83
N LEU A 44 0.46 5.58 11.03
CA LEU A 44 1.18 4.37 11.43
C LEU A 44 2.66 4.66 11.71
N VAL A 45 3.34 5.40 10.83
CA VAL A 45 4.74 5.80 11.01
C VAL A 45 4.90 6.64 12.28
N PHE A 46 4.01 7.62 12.48
CA PHE A 46 4.01 8.44 13.68
C PHE A 46 3.84 7.59 14.95
N ALA A 47 2.84 6.73 15.01
CA ALA A 47 2.61 5.86 16.16
C ALA A 47 3.78 4.89 16.40
N GLY A 48 4.34 4.31 15.33
CA GLY A 48 5.51 3.43 15.39
C GLY A 48 6.75 4.15 15.92
N THR A 49 6.99 5.40 15.50
CA THR A 49 8.11 6.21 16.03
C THR A 49 7.93 6.57 17.50
N LEU A 50 6.70 6.83 17.95
CA LEU A 50 6.42 7.07 19.36
C LEU A 50 6.56 5.80 20.20
N ALA A 51 6.20 4.63 19.64
CA ALA A 51 6.39 3.36 20.31
C ALA A 51 7.88 3.04 20.57
N GLN A 52 8.80 3.58 19.75
CA GLN A 52 10.25 3.43 19.94
C GLN A 52 10.80 4.15 21.18
N VAL A 53 10.02 5.05 21.79
CA VAL A 53 10.44 5.72 23.04
C VAL A 53 10.55 4.73 24.19
N ASP A 54 9.57 3.82 24.29
CA ASP A 54 9.47 2.85 25.38
C ASP A 54 9.91 1.43 24.94
N ASN A 55 10.01 1.16 23.63
CA ASN A 55 10.30 -0.18 23.09
C ASN A 55 11.52 -0.20 22.18
N PRO A 56 12.23 -1.35 22.09
CA PRO A 56 13.26 -1.55 21.08
C PRO A 56 12.72 -1.38 19.66
N ILE A 57 13.59 -0.92 18.75
CA ILE A 57 13.25 -0.69 17.34
C ILE A 57 12.66 -1.96 16.70
N TRP A 58 13.23 -3.13 16.98
CA TRP A 58 12.75 -4.41 16.43
C TRP A 58 11.32 -4.73 16.83
N THR A 59 10.92 -4.41 18.06
CA THR A 59 9.55 -4.59 18.55
C THR A 59 8.60 -3.62 17.83
N ALA A 60 8.98 -2.35 17.73
CA ALA A 60 8.16 -1.37 16.99
C ALA A 60 8.00 -1.75 15.52
N VAL A 61 9.06 -2.24 14.87
CA VAL A 61 9.01 -2.75 13.49
C VAL A 61 8.10 -3.96 13.37
N SER A 62 8.25 -4.95 14.26
CA SER A 62 7.43 -6.15 14.28
C SER A 62 5.94 -5.85 14.47
N ASP A 63 5.61 -5.04 15.48
CA ASP A 63 4.22 -4.86 15.92
C ASP A 63 3.45 -3.90 15.01
N TYR A 64 4.09 -2.83 14.52
CA TYR A 64 3.44 -1.80 13.71
C TYR A 64 3.60 -2.04 12.20
N PHE A 65 4.80 -2.40 11.75
CA PHE A 65 5.13 -2.40 10.33
C PHE A 65 5.06 -3.80 9.71
N ARG A 66 5.43 -4.86 10.44
CA ARG A 66 5.38 -6.25 9.98
C ARG A 66 4.14 -7.01 10.43
N SER A 67 3.02 -6.29 10.52
CA SER A 67 1.72 -6.83 10.91
C SER A 67 0.64 -6.40 9.92
N PHE A 68 -0.40 -7.23 9.78
CA PHE A 68 -1.60 -6.86 9.01
C PHE A 68 -2.52 -5.92 9.80
N TYR A 69 -2.56 -6.07 11.12
CA TYR A 69 -3.31 -5.24 12.04
C TYR A 69 -2.46 -4.96 13.26
N VAL A 70 -2.51 -3.74 13.76
CA VAL A 70 -1.80 -3.30 14.97
C VAL A 70 -2.80 -2.75 15.97
N PHE A 71 -2.60 -3.07 17.24
CA PHE A 71 -3.33 -2.46 18.34
C PHE A 71 -2.49 -1.33 18.91
N ILE A 72 -2.85 -0.09 18.57
CA ILE A 72 -2.10 1.08 19.01
C ILE A 72 -2.58 1.44 20.42
N PRO A 73 -1.70 1.42 21.45
CA PRO A 73 -2.07 1.84 22.79
C PRO A 73 -2.33 3.35 22.83
N ASN A 74 -3.40 3.78 23.49
CA ASN A 74 -3.66 5.21 23.73
C ASN A 74 -2.52 5.89 24.50
N GLN A 75 -1.78 5.10 25.26
CA GLN A 75 -0.55 5.50 25.95
C GLN A 75 0.47 6.15 25.00
N VAL A 76 0.56 5.72 23.75
CA VAL A 76 1.50 6.28 22.75
C VAL A 76 1.22 7.77 22.50
N PHE A 77 -0.04 8.15 22.42
CA PHE A 77 -0.45 9.56 22.29
C PHE A 77 -0.28 10.33 23.59
N ALA A 78 -0.53 9.70 24.74
CA ALA A 78 -0.22 10.30 26.04
C ALA A 78 1.28 10.62 26.17
N ARG A 79 2.16 9.73 25.71
CA ARG A 79 3.62 9.95 25.67
C ARG A 79 3.99 11.14 24.81
N PHE A 80 3.40 11.27 23.63
CA PHE A 80 3.60 12.46 22.80
C PHE A 80 3.28 13.75 23.55
N CYS A 81 2.13 13.82 24.21
CA CYS A 81 1.75 14.98 25.03
C CYS A 81 2.68 15.20 26.24
N GLN A 82 3.20 14.13 26.85
CA GLN A 82 4.18 14.21 27.95
C GLN A 82 5.52 14.79 27.47
N THR A 83 6.00 14.40 26.28
CA THR A 83 7.24 14.93 25.69
C THR A 83 7.20 16.45 25.52
N PHE A 84 6.03 17.00 25.15
CA PHE A 84 5.83 18.46 25.05
C PHE A 84 5.42 19.13 26.37
N ARG A 85 5.43 18.40 27.49
CA ARG A 85 4.99 18.85 28.83
C ARG A 85 3.58 19.44 28.86
N TRP A 86 2.69 18.96 28.00
CA TRP A 86 1.28 19.38 27.99
C TRP A 86 0.46 18.67 29.07
N ILE A 87 0.92 17.53 29.57
CA ILE A 87 0.24 16.70 30.58
C ILE A 87 1.27 16.19 31.61
N SER A 88 0.81 15.86 32.83
CA SER A 88 1.65 15.27 33.89
C SER A 88 2.36 13.98 33.42
N PRO A 89 3.64 13.75 33.81
CA PRO A 89 4.39 12.53 33.49
C PRO A 89 3.76 11.22 33.97
N THR A 90 2.84 11.29 34.95
CA THR A 90 2.17 10.13 35.53
C THR A 90 0.84 9.80 34.85
N ALA A 91 0.39 10.60 33.88
CA ALA A 91 -0.86 10.33 33.18
C ALA A 91 -0.78 9.03 32.37
N GLN A 92 -1.70 8.11 32.62
CA GLN A 92 -1.84 6.87 31.85
C GLN A 92 -3.19 6.87 31.16
N TRP A 93 -3.20 6.58 29.86
CA TRP A 93 -4.41 6.48 29.06
C TRP A 93 -4.64 5.03 28.71
N PRO A 94 -5.51 4.31 29.46
CA PRO A 94 -5.77 2.92 29.19
C PRO A 94 -6.53 2.74 27.87
N GLY A 95 -6.38 1.56 27.30
CA GLY A 95 -7.03 1.16 26.05
C GLY A 95 -6.09 1.17 24.85
N SER A 96 -6.52 0.42 23.83
CA SER A 96 -5.89 0.37 22.52
C SER A 96 -6.99 0.41 21.47
N PHE A 97 -6.66 0.92 20.29
CA PHE A 97 -7.56 0.86 19.14
C PHE A 97 -6.92 0.05 18.01
N PRO A 98 -7.73 -0.74 17.28
CA PRO A 98 -7.24 -1.47 16.12
C PRO A 98 -6.98 -0.50 14.95
N PHE A 99 -5.84 -0.68 14.29
CA PHE A 99 -5.45 0.09 13.12
C PHE A 99 -4.86 -0.86 12.06
N PRO A 100 -5.02 -0.58 10.75
CA PRO A 100 -4.35 -1.36 9.72
C PRO A 100 -2.83 -1.28 9.86
N GLY A 101 -2.16 -2.43 9.93
CA GLY A 101 -0.71 -2.52 10.07
C GLY A 101 0.03 -2.26 8.76
N GLY A 102 1.36 -2.22 8.84
CA GLY A 102 2.22 -1.85 7.72
C GLY A 102 2.12 -2.77 6.51
N TRP A 103 1.90 -4.08 6.69
CA TRP A 103 1.70 -4.99 5.56
C TRP A 103 0.41 -4.72 4.81
N THR A 104 -0.66 -4.37 5.53
CA THR A 104 -1.95 -4.02 4.91
C THR A 104 -1.84 -2.71 4.14
N ILE A 105 -1.35 -1.65 4.78
CA ILE A 105 -1.25 -0.33 4.14
C ILE A 105 -0.25 -0.38 2.98
N GLY A 106 0.95 -0.91 3.23
CA GLY A 106 2.02 -1.01 2.25
C GLY A 106 1.64 -1.91 1.06
N GLY A 107 1.01 -3.06 1.33
CA GLY A 107 0.54 -3.98 0.30
C GLY A 107 -0.55 -3.35 -0.58
N LEU A 108 -1.53 -2.67 0.01
CA LEU A 108 -2.57 -1.95 -0.74
C LEU A 108 -1.98 -0.81 -1.57
N MET A 109 -1.04 -0.06 -1.01
CA MET A 109 -0.38 1.05 -1.70
C MET A 109 0.47 0.55 -2.88
N LEU A 110 1.20 -0.55 -2.69
CA LEU A 110 1.97 -1.22 -3.74
C LEU A 110 1.04 -1.71 -4.86
N ALA A 111 -0.04 -2.41 -4.51
CA ALA A 111 -1.04 -2.88 -5.47
C ALA A 111 -1.65 -1.73 -6.27
N ASN A 112 -2.00 -0.63 -5.60
CA ASN A 112 -2.51 0.58 -6.24
C ASN A 112 -1.49 1.18 -7.22
N LEU A 113 -0.23 1.34 -6.81
CA LEU A 113 0.81 1.92 -7.66
C LEU A 113 1.09 1.04 -8.89
N LEU A 114 1.14 -0.29 -8.70
CA LEU A 114 1.30 -1.24 -9.79
C LEU A 114 0.13 -1.18 -10.76
N ALA A 115 -1.11 -1.10 -10.26
CA ALA A 115 -2.30 -0.95 -11.09
C ALA A 115 -2.29 0.37 -11.88
N ALA A 116 -1.97 1.49 -11.22
CA ALA A 116 -1.87 2.79 -11.85
C ALA A 116 -0.79 2.83 -12.94
N HIS A 117 0.35 2.20 -12.68
CA HIS A 117 1.43 2.08 -13.65
C HIS A 117 1.02 1.17 -14.81
N ALA A 118 0.45 -0.01 -14.56
CA ALA A 118 0.00 -0.94 -15.59
C ALA A 118 -1.04 -0.31 -16.55
N VAL A 119 -1.97 0.50 -16.03
CA VAL A 119 -2.99 1.19 -16.84
C VAL A 119 -2.39 2.31 -17.70
N ARG A 120 -1.36 3.01 -17.22
CA ARG A 120 -0.74 4.15 -17.93
C ARG A 120 0.49 3.79 -18.77
N PHE A 121 1.08 2.61 -18.57
CA PHE A 121 2.35 2.27 -19.20
C PHE A 121 2.18 1.90 -20.68
N LYS A 122 2.81 2.69 -21.56
CA LYS A 122 3.00 2.34 -22.97
C LYS A 122 4.40 1.75 -23.14
N PHE A 123 4.47 0.45 -23.38
CA PHE A 123 5.72 -0.26 -23.63
C PHE A 123 6.43 0.36 -24.84
N SER A 124 7.64 0.91 -24.63
CA SER A 124 8.43 1.53 -25.69
C SER A 124 9.88 1.07 -25.54
N MET A 125 10.40 0.41 -26.57
CA MET A 125 11.78 -0.11 -26.59
C MET A 125 12.84 1.00 -26.43
N LYS A 126 12.47 2.27 -26.66
CA LYS A 126 13.34 3.43 -26.41
C LYS A 126 13.56 3.72 -24.91
N ARG A 127 12.84 3.06 -23.99
CA ARG A 127 12.91 3.28 -22.54
C ARG A 127 13.42 2.07 -21.74
N ILE A 128 14.11 1.13 -22.38
CA ILE A 128 14.64 -0.09 -21.72
C ILE A 128 15.49 0.24 -20.49
N GLY A 129 16.35 1.27 -20.56
CA GLY A 129 17.17 1.67 -19.40
C GLY A 129 16.35 2.04 -18.16
N ILE A 130 15.24 2.76 -18.34
CA ILE A 130 14.33 3.13 -17.24
C ILE A 130 13.63 1.89 -16.68
N ILE A 131 13.22 0.96 -17.55
CA ILE A 131 12.58 -0.31 -17.15
C ILE A 131 13.55 -1.15 -16.31
N SER A 132 14.82 -1.25 -16.71
CA SER A 132 15.84 -2.01 -15.97
C SER A 132 16.07 -1.47 -14.56
N ILE A 133 16.07 -0.15 -14.37
CA ILE A 133 16.22 0.47 -13.04
C ILE A 133 15.03 0.11 -12.14
N HIS A 134 13.81 0.25 -12.65
CA HIS A 134 12.61 -0.08 -11.87
C HIS A 134 12.55 -1.57 -11.54
N ALA A 135 12.91 -2.43 -12.50
CA ALA A 135 12.98 -3.87 -12.27
C ALA A 135 14.02 -4.24 -11.20
N GLY A 136 15.19 -3.59 -11.22
CA GLY A 136 16.23 -3.78 -10.19
C GLY A 136 15.75 -3.38 -8.79
N ILE A 137 15.09 -2.22 -8.66
CA ILE A 137 14.53 -1.77 -7.37
C ILE A 137 13.46 -2.74 -6.86
N ILE A 138 12.55 -3.19 -7.74
CA ILE A 138 11.52 -4.17 -7.37
C ILE A 138 12.15 -5.48 -6.89
N LEU A 139 13.19 -5.97 -7.58
CA LEU A 139 13.90 -7.19 -7.19
C LEU A 139 14.56 -7.05 -5.81
N LEU A 140 15.18 -5.91 -5.50
CA LEU A 140 15.78 -5.65 -4.19
C LEU A 140 14.74 -5.62 -3.07
N MET A 141 13.59 -4.97 -3.30
CA MET A 141 12.49 -4.94 -2.33
C MET A 141 11.90 -6.34 -2.08
N LEU A 142 11.76 -7.16 -3.13
CA LEU A 142 11.32 -8.55 -2.98
C LEU A 142 12.33 -9.39 -2.21
N GLY A 143 13.63 -9.15 -2.39
CA GLY A 143 14.69 -9.78 -1.62
C GLY A 143 14.53 -9.51 -0.12
N GLU A 144 14.38 -8.23 0.26
CA GLU A 144 14.14 -7.83 1.65
C GLU A 144 12.87 -8.46 2.22
N LEU A 145 11.78 -8.50 1.45
CA LEU A 145 10.53 -9.13 1.89
C LEU A 145 10.67 -10.63 2.19
N ILE A 146 11.53 -11.35 1.46
CA ILE A 146 11.76 -12.79 1.65
C ILE A 146 12.70 -13.06 2.82
N THR A 147 13.75 -12.24 2.97
CA THR A 147 14.77 -12.42 4.02
C THR A 147 14.41 -11.74 5.34
N GLY A 148 13.42 -10.85 5.31
CA GLY A 148 13.04 -9.93 6.36
C GLY A 148 12.55 -10.62 7.61
#